data_AF-A0A6J4G2F6-F1
#
_entry.id   AF-A0A6J4G2F6-F1
#
_cell.length_a   1.000
_cell.length_b   1.000
_cell.length_c   1.000
_cell.angle_alpha   90.00
_cell.angle_beta   90.00
_cell.angle_gamma   90.00
#
_symmetry.space_group_name_H-M   'P 1'
#
loop_
_entity.id
_entity.type
_entity.pdbx_description
1 polymer ?
#
loop_
_entity_poly.entity_id
_entity_poly.type
_entity_poly.pdbx_seq_one_letter_code
_entity_poly.pdbx_strand_id
1 'polypeptide(L)'
;MKLSGLYKGKTIAEAMEIYAPRSENNTDAYLQFIKQKSGVDLSKKLADLTPAEYEAFMGAIREYESSAGRGHEKGKGTVIKHSGNDGQAAPAPDLSTLRPEPRPRMGDQEGPAAVDGEPKPGDQPAEPEPPQEQKKSEAPADPRTHSLVEMASAPIDNPGRSALLKPVEKLTQAEMMDMINHAQGDYRGHRAGDPLKYHTYEKVQDWHVAMYGDGPQQHDGGKPVEPKPIRPIPEQPSPHTTPDGGDLWLATARIGQQVAEAAGTDGYSNAVKGLQRGLNILNQANPLPARSPAYGPYTKLGPVTEDGQYGPQTDFALKYATARQGPAKVQDGLALGRFNTFARNAQTSGNADGLEAATHGAFGPLFRSGVDTGSPKVEGGVLQETLNVLGPRHHDDWEALKVDNWVGPKTTAAFGRVLQNEDADRLTTAFGRGLGLL
;
A
#
# COMPACT_ATOMS: atom_id res chain seq x y z
N MET A 1 -16.66 -0.64 28.40
CA MET A 1 -15.50 -0.29 27.57
C MET A 1 -15.19 -1.46 26.63
N LYS A 2 -15.09 -1.27 25.31
CA LYS A 2 -14.70 -2.36 24.37
C LYS A 2 -13.17 -2.39 24.28
N LEU A 3 -12.52 -3.23 25.09
CA LEU A 3 -11.08 -3.49 24.98
C LEU A 3 -10.81 -4.40 23.76
N SER A 4 -9.72 -4.17 23.03
CA SER A 4 -9.31 -5.07 21.95
C SER A 4 -9.03 -6.47 22.51
N GLY A 5 -9.14 -7.51 21.67
CA GLY A 5 -8.92 -8.90 22.09
C GLY A 5 -7.55 -9.13 22.75
N LEU A 6 -6.56 -8.30 22.40
CA LEU A 6 -5.18 -8.35 22.91
C LEU A 6 -5.05 -7.97 24.39
N TYR A 7 -5.92 -7.10 24.91
CA TYR A 7 -5.85 -6.59 26.29
C TYR A 7 -6.90 -7.20 27.21
N LYS A 8 -7.75 -8.10 26.69
CA LYS A 8 -8.87 -8.68 27.44
C LYS A 8 -8.35 -9.54 28.60
N GLY A 9 -8.77 -9.20 29.82
CA GLY A 9 -8.45 -9.95 31.03
C GLY A 9 -7.08 -9.66 31.65
N LYS A 10 -6.26 -8.80 31.03
CA LYS A 10 -4.92 -8.44 31.51
C LYS A 10 -4.98 -7.35 32.57
N THR A 11 -4.04 -7.44 33.52
CA THR A 11 -3.71 -6.34 34.42
C THR A 11 -3.12 -5.17 33.65
N ILE A 12 -3.11 -3.98 34.26
CA ILE A 12 -2.45 -2.81 33.66
C ILE A 12 -0.97 -3.11 33.41
N ALA A 13 -0.28 -3.75 34.36
CA ALA A 13 1.12 -4.12 34.20
C ALA A 13 1.35 -5.03 32.98
N GLU A 14 0.55 -6.09 32.82
CA GLU A 14 0.67 -7.01 31.68
C GLU A 14 0.28 -6.36 30.35
N ALA A 15 -0.68 -5.44 30.36
CA ALA A 15 -1.04 -4.70 29.16
C ALA A 15 0.06 -3.72 28.75
N MET A 16 0.77 -3.12 29.71
CA MET A 16 1.92 -2.27 29.43
C MET A 16 3.11 -3.04 28.88
N GLU A 17 3.30 -4.32 29.24
CA GLU A 17 4.31 -5.18 28.60
C GLU A 17 4.01 -5.45 27.11
N ILE A 18 2.75 -5.36 26.69
CA ILE A 18 2.36 -5.49 25.27
C ILE A 18 2.44 -4.14 24.56
N TYR A 19 2.02 -3.08 25.25
CA TYR A 19 1.99 -1.73 24.70
C TYR A 19 3.38 -1.11 24.55
N ALA A 20 4.24 -1.31 25.55
CA ALA A 20 5.61 -0.80 25.61
C ALA A 20 6.52 -1.91 26.18
N PRO A 21 6.91 -2.91 25.36
CA PRO A 21 7.68 -4.05 25.83
C PRO A 21 9.07 -3.63 26.34
N ARG A 22 9.56 -4.31 27.38
CA ARG A 22 10.87 -4.04 28.00
C ARG A 22 12.05 -4.15 27.05
N SER A 23 11.91 -4.93 25.97
CA SER A 23 12.94 -5.04 24.93
C SER A 23 13.16 -3.74 24.15
N GLU A 24 12.17 -2.84 24.15
CA GLU A 24 12.17 -1.60 23.37
C GLU A 24 12.12 -0.35 24.26
N ASN A 25 11.55 -0.47 25.46
CA ASN A 25 11.25 0.63 26.35
C ASN A 25 11.72 0.35 27.78
N ASN A 26 11.91 1.40 28.59
CA ASN A 26 12.06 1.25 30.03
C ASN A 26 10.66 1.12 30.68
N THR A 27 10.03 -0.04 30.48
CA THR A 27 8.65 -0.32 30.93
C THR A 27 8.49 -0.17 32.44
N ASP A 28 9.55 -0.43 33.23
CA ASP A 28 9.53 -0.19 34.67
C ASP A 28 9.38 1.29 35.02
N ALA A 29 10.16 2.17 34.37
CA ALA A 29 10.03 3.60 34.56
C ALA A 29 8.66 4.11 34.10
N TYR A 30 8.13 3.52 33.02
CA TYR A 30 6.80 3.85 32.51
C TYR A 30 5.71 3.46 33.51
N LEU A 31 5.76 2.23 34.04
CA LEU A 31 4.83 1.74 35.04
C LEU A 31 4.90 2.56 36.34
N GLN A 32 6.11 2.94 36.79
CA GLN A 32 6.27 3.81 37.94
C GLN A 32 5.65 5.19 37.71
N PHE A 33 5.87 5.79 36.54
CA PHE A 33 5.27 7.09 36.21
C PHE A 33 3.74 7.01 36.17
N ILE A 34 3.19 5.98 35.53
CA ILE A 34 1.74 5.76 35.48
C ILE A 34 1.18 5.63 36.89
N LYS A 35 1.78 4.79 37.74
CA LYS A 35 1.36 4.62 39.14
C LYS A 35 1.39 5.94 39.90
N GLN A 36 2.47 6.71 39.76
CA GLN A 36 2.65 7.99 40.46
C GLN A 36 1.65 9.05 39.99
N LYS A 37 1.37 9.12 38.68
CA LYS A 37 0.57 10.18 38.08
C LYS A 37 -0.94 9.88 38.10
N SER A 38 -1.32 8.62 37.85
CA SER A 38 -2.73 8.21 37.81
C SER A 38 -3.27 7.77 39.17
N GLY A 39 -2.40 7.36 40.11
CA GLY A 39 -2.81 6.78 41.39
C GLY A 39 -3.46 5.39 41.29
N VAL A 40 -3.53 4.82 40.08
CA VAL A 40 -4.19 3.54 39.82
C VAL A 40 -3.29 2.36 40.22
N ASP A 41 -3.88 1.34 40.83
CA ASP A 41 -3.19 0.08 41.12
C ASP A 41 -2.89 -0.69 39.82
N LEU A 42 -1.62 -0.88 39.52
CA LEU A 42 -1.15 -1.54 38.30
C LEU A 42 -1.50 -3.05 38.24
N SER A 43 -1.85 -3.66 39.37
CA SER A 43 -2.32 -5.05 39.43
C SER A 43 -3.80 -5.19 39.06
N LYS A 44 -4.54 -4.08 38.97
CA LYS A 44 -5.95 -4.07 38.58
C LYS A 44 -6.08 -4.40 37.09
N LYS A 45 -7.13 -5.14 36.71
CA LYS A 45 -7.43 -5.40 35.30
C LYS A 45 -7.96 -4.15 34.62
N LEU A 46 -7.57 -3.96 33.36
CA LEU A 46 -8.06 -2.84 32.53
C LEU A 46 -9.59 -2.80 32.42
N ALA A 47 -10.23 -3.96 32.41
CA ALA A 47 -11.68 -4.07 32.34
C ALA A 47 -12.40 -3.61 33.63
N ASP A 48 -11.67 -3.60 34.75
CA ASP A 48 -12.21 -3.31 36.08
C ASP A 48 -11.99 -1.84 36.48
N LEU A 49 -11.37 -1.04 35.60
CA LEU A 49 -11.19 0.39 35.82
C LEU A 49 -12.51 1.13 35.72
N THR A 50 -12.78 1.98 36.71
CA THR A 50 -13.84 2.98 36.60
C THR A 50 -13.51 3.98 35.49
N PRO A 51 -14.51 4.70 34.94
CA PRO A 51 -14.24 5.72 33.93
C PRO A 51 -13.21 6.79 34.38
N ALA A 52 -13.24 7.18 35.65
CA ALA A 52 -12.31 8.15 36.21
C ALA A 52 -10.89 7.59 36.33
N GLU A 53 -10.73 6.35 36.80
CA GLU A 53 -9.43 5.68 36.84
C GLU A 53 -8.87 5.44 35.43
N TYR A 54 -9.74 5.11 34.46
CA TYR A 54 -9.34 4.93 33.07
C TYR A 54 -8.85 6.24 32.43
N GLU A 55 -9.56 7.35 32.64
CA GLU A 55 -9.11 8.68 32.19
C GLU A 55 -7.79 9.09 32.86
N ALA A 56 -7.64 8.86 34.16
CA ALA A 56 -6.39 9.14 34.88
C ALA A 56 -5.22 8.29 34.34
N PHE A 57 -5.47 7.00 34.07
CA PHE A 57 -4.50 6.08 33.48
C PHE A 57 -4.10 6.52 32.06
N MET A 58 -5.05 6.80 31.18
CA MET A 58 -4.78 7.27 29.80
C MET A 58 -4.18 8.68 29.77
N GLY A 59 -4.52 9.53 30.73
CA GLY A 59 -3.90 10.84 30.94
C GLY A 59 -2.41 10.71 31.28
N ALA A 60 -2.07 9.82 32.22
CA ALA A 60 -0.69 9.55 32.59
C ALA A 60 0.14 8.96 31.43
N ILE A 61 -0.44 8.09 30.61
CA ILE A 61 0.20 7.57 29.40
C ILE A 61 0.53 8.71 28.42
N ARG A 62 -0.45 9.56 28.10
CA ARG A 62 -0.26 10.70 27.20
C ARG A 62 0.82 11.66 27.69
N GLU A 63 0.83 11.94 29.00
CA GLU A 63 1.81 12.84 29.61
C GLU A 63 3.23 12.26 29.55
N TYR A 64 3.40 10.97 29.85
CA TYR A 64 4.69 10.28 29.73
C TYR A 64 5.23 10.31 28.29
N GLU A 65 4.40 10.06 27.29
CA GLU A 65 4.81 10.08 25.89
C GLU A 65 5.14 11.50 25.40
N SER A 66 4.39 12.51 25.86
CA SER A 66 4.63 13.91 25.52
C SER A 66 5.91 14.49 26.15
N SER A 67 6.35 13.92 27.26
CA SER A 67 7.58 14.31 27.98
C SER A 67 8.80 13.55 27.46
N ALA A 68 8.66 12.30 27.05
CA ALA A 68 9.71 11.52 26.39
C ALA A 68 10.09 12.08 25.00
N GLY A 69 9.18 12.76 24.31
CA GLY A 69 9.43 13.40 23.01
C GLY A 69 10.23 14.71 23.06
N ARG A 70 10.48 15.26 24.25
CA ARG A 70 11.29 16.49 24.45
C ARG A 70 12.62 16.14 25.12
N GLY A 71 13.53 15.54 24.35
CA GLY A 71 14.98 15.68 24.55
C GLY A 71 15.58 15.38 25.92
N HIS A 72 15.03 14.44 26.70
CA HIS A 72 15.77 13.88 27.84
C HIS A 72 16.42 12.56 27.42
N GLU A 73 17.75 12.54 27.48
CA GLU A 73 18.57 11.35 27.35
C GLU A 73 17.95 10.16 28.09
N LYS A 74 17.97 9.00 27.42
CA LYS A 74 17.69 7.71 28.06
C LYS A 74 18.62 7.56 29.27
N GLY A 75 18.07 7.75 30.46
CA GLY A 75 18.70 7.38 31.72
C GLY A 75 19.36 8.54 32.46
N LYS A 76 18.59 9.24 33.29
CA LYS A 76 18.86 9.49 34.71
C LYS A 76 17.69 10.27 35.31
N GLY A 77 17.12 9.74 36.39
CA GLY A 77 15.97 10.35 37.05
C GLY A 77 16.29 11.75 37.56
N THR A 78 15.39 12.69 37.33
CA THR A 78 15.35 13.92 38.10
C THR A 78 13.90 14.33 38.29
N VAL A 79 13.51 14.43 39.56
CA VAL A 79 12.18 14.86 40.02
C VAL A 79 12.06 16.35 39.72
N ILE A 80 11.15 16.74 38.81
CA ILE A 80 10.81 18.16 38.60
C ILE A 80 9.47 18.46 39.28
N LYS A 81 9.53 19.43 40.20
CA LYS A 81 8.41 19.96 41.00
C LYS A 81 7.43 20.77 40.14
N HIS A 82 6.15 20.63 40.47
CA HIS A 82 5.03 21.38 39.89
C HIS A 82 5.15 22.91 40.08
N SER A 83 4.79 23.66 39.04
CA SER A 83 4.24 25.00 39.16
C SER A 83 3.08 25.12 38.16
N GLY A 84 1.88 25.36 38.69
CA GLY A 84 0.63 25.40 37.94
C GLY A 84 0.38 26.74 37.29
N ASN A 85 -0.43 26.73 36.23
CA ASN A 85 -1.27 27.87 35.89
C ASN A 85 -2.49 27.37 35.11
N ASP A 86 -3.66 27.48 35.75
CA ASP A 86 -4.96 27.14 35.19
C ASP A 86 -5.46 28.28 34.28
N GLY A 87 -5.88 27.94 33.08
CA GLY A 87 -6.52 28.86 32.13
C GLY A 87 -7.70 28.16 31.44
N GLN A 88 -8.91 28.45 31.90
CA GLN A 88 -10.18 27.93 31.42
C GLN A 88 -10.46 28.32 29.95
N ALA A 89 -10.91 27.35 29.15
CA ALA A 89 -11.53 27.57 27.85
C ALA A 89 -13.03 27.24 27.91
N ALA A 90 -13.85 28.11 27.31
CA ALA A 90 -15.31 28.07 27.28
C ALA A 90 -15.89 26.99 26.33
N PRO A 91 -17.16 26.57 26.51
CA PRO A 91 -17.75 25.42 25.81
C PRO A 91 -18.27 25.74 24.40
N ALA A 92 -18.23 24.73 23.52
CA ALA A 92 -18.79 24.74 22.17
C ALA A 92 -20.32 24.51 22.17
N PRO A 93 -21.08 25.06 21.19
CA PRO A 93 -22.53 24.86 21.10
C PRO A 93 -22.93 23.53 20.42
N ASP A 94 -24.03 23.00 20.95
CA ASP A 94 -24.76 21.78 20.60
C ASP A 94 -25.50 21.90 19.25
N LEU A 95 -25.36 20.89 18.38
CA LEU A 95 -26.11 20.72 17.14
C LEU A 95 -26.74 19.32 17.10
N SER A 96 -27.55 19.01 18.10
CA SER A 96 -28.45 17.86 18.11
C SER A 96 -29.83 18.24 17.58
N THR A 97 -30.01 18.33 16.26
CA THR A 97 -31.31 18.01 15.64
C THR A 97 -31.07 17.60 14.19
N LEU A 98 -31.38 16.34 13.88
CA LEU A 98 -32.18 15.92 12.72
C LEU A 98 -32.07 14.39 12.58
N ARG A 99 -33.15 13.74 13.03
CA ARG A 99 -33.44 12.31 12.93
C ARG A 99 -34.24 12.09 11.64
N PRO A 100 -33.98 11.04 10.85
CA PRO A 100 -34.97 10.55 9.89
C PRO A 100 -35.54 9.19 10.32
N GLU A 101 -36.86 9.06 10.20
CA GLU A 101 -37.63 7.82 10.33
C GLU A 101 -37.55 6.95 9.06
N PRO A 102 -37.61 5.60 9.16
CA PRO A 102 -37.80 4.72 8.00
C PRO A 102 -39.26 4.28 7.79
N ARG A 103 -39.65 4.22 6.51
CA ARG A 103 -40.91 3.69 5.96
C ARG A 103 -40.89 2.15 5.80
N PRO A 104 -42.07 1.49 5.65
CA PRO A 104 -42.29 0.08 5.97
C PRO A 104 -42.03 -0.90 4.81
N ARG A 105 -41.69 -2.15 5.17
CA ARG A 105 -41.62 -3.32 4.27
C ARG A 105 -42.95 -4.10 4.29
N MET A 106 -43.54 -4.31 3.12
CA MET A 106 -44.29 -5.52 2.76
C MET A 106 -43.27 -6.51 2.19
N GLY A 107 -43.34 -7.84 2.27
CA GLY A 107 -44.37 -8.80 2.64
C GLY A 107 -44.14 -10.00 1.73
N ASP A 108 -43.54 -11.08 2.24
CA ASP A 108 -43.23 -12.28 1.44
C ASP A 108 -44.10 -13.46 1.91
N GLN A 109 -44.73 -14.12 0.93
CA GLN A 109 -45.52 -15.35 1.09
C GLN A 109 -44.66 -16.58 0.77
N GLU A 110 -44.87 -17.62 1.59
CA GLU A 110 -44.47 -19.01 1.43
C GLU A 110 -45.07 -19.62 0.15
N GLY A 111 -44.38 -20.49 -0.58
CA GLY A 111 -44.47 -21.95 -0.35
C GLY A 111 -44.63 -22.75 -1.67
N PRO A 112 -44.58 -24.10 -1.66
CA PRO A 112 -43.60 -24.90 -2.44
C PRO A 112 -44.20 -26.07 -3.26
N ALA A 113 -43.32 -27.01 -3.69
CA ALA A 113 -43.50 -28.44 -4.07
C ALA A 113 -43.15 -28.78 -5.56
N ALA A 114 -42.10 -29.58 -5.82
CA ALA A 114 -42.04 -31.06 -5.98
C ALA A 114 -42.34 -31.48 -7.46
N VAL A 115 -41.74 -32.50 -8.12
CA VAL A 115 -41.68 -33.95 -7.83
C VAL A 115 -40.76 -34.67 -8.87
N ASP A 116 -40.00 -35.67 -8.39
CA ASP A 116 -39.47 -36.97 -8.92
C ASP A 116 -39.27 -37.35 -10.41
N GLY A 117 -38.25 -38.20 -10.64
CA GLY A 117 -38.24 -39.24 -11.70
C GLY A 117 -36.87 -39.80 -12.16
N GLU A 118 -36.35 -40.85 -11.52
CA GLU A 118 -35.31 -41.80 -12.01
C GLU A 118 -35.94 -42.94 -12.88
N PRO A 119 -35.24 -43.98 -13.42
CA PRO A 119 -33.97 -44.08 -14.19
C PRO A 119 -33.98 -45.09 -15.41
N LYS A 120 -32.98 -44.97 -16.35
CA LYS A 120 -32.22 -45.99 -17.19
C LYS A 120 -32.93 -47.13 -17.98
N PRO A 121 -32.28 -48.00 -18.84
CA PRO A 121 -30.91 -48.09 -19.42
C PRO A 121 -30.85 -48.43 -20.96
N GLY A 122 -29.64 -48.53 -21.54
CA GLY A 122 -29.41 -49.25 -22.82
C GLY A 122 -28.00 -49.13 -23.41
N ASP A 123 -27.22 -50.20 -23.34
CA ASP A 123 -25.85 -50.39 -23.87
C ASP A 123 -25.79 -50.47 -25.41
N GLN A 124 -24.78 -49.81 -26.02
CA GLN A 124 -24.12 -50.26 -27.27
C GLN A 124 -22.61 -49.92 -27.24
N PRO A 125 -21.71 -50.83 -27.66
CA PRO A 125 -20.27 -50.61 -27.66
C PRO A 125 -19.79 -49.99 -28.98
N ALA A 126 -18.96 -48.94 -28.91
CA ALA A 126 -18.31 -48.32 -30.08
C ALA A 126 -16.78 -48.39 -29.97
N GLU A 127 -16.16 -48.50 -31.15
CA GLU A 127 -14.73 -48.66 -31.47
C GLU A 127 -13.74 -47.75 -30.72
N PRO A 128 -12.46 -48.15 -30.60
CA PRO A 128 -11.44 -47.36 -29.94
C PRO A 128 -11.07 -46.10 -30.74
N GLU A 129 -11.29 -44.93 -30.14
CA GLU A 129 -10.78 -43.65 -30.61
C GLU A 129 -9.23 -43.60 -30.61
N PRO A 130 -8.61 -42.87 -31.54
CA PRO A 130 -7.16 -42.65 -31.54
C PRO A 130 -6.72 -41.85 -30.30
N PRO A 131 -5.43 -41.92 -29.90
CA PRO A 131 -4.96 -41.37 -28.63
C PRO A 131 -5.25 -39.87 -28.57
N GLN A 132 -6.13 -39.46 -27.67
CA GLN A 132 -6.34 -38.07 -27.34
C GLN A 132 -5.02 -37.50 -26.81
N GLU A 133 -4.49 -36.49 -27.50
CA GLU A 133 -3.48 -35.58 -26.95
C GLU A 133 -3.95 -35.17 -25.55
N GLN A 134 -3.16 -35.55 -24.56
CA GLN A 134 -3.39 -35.14 -23.18
C GLN A 134 -3.34 -33.61 -23.13
N LYS A 135 -4.53 -32.99 -23.14
CA LYS A 135 -4.70 -31.62 -22.63
C LYS A 135 -4.11 -31.63 -21.23
N LYS A 136 -2.98 -30.93 -21.09
CA LYS A 136 -2.37 -30.57 -19.82
C LYS A 136 -3.51 -30.08 -18.92
N SER A 137 -3.87 -30.87 -17.92
CA SER A 137 -4.89 -30.54 -16.93
C SER A 137 -4.53 -29.16 -16.35
N GLU A 138 -5.30 -28.13 -16.70
CA GLU A 138 -5.23 -26.84 -16.01
C GLU A 138 -5.46 -27.12 -14.53
N ALA A 139 -4.47 -26.79 -13.70
CA ALA A 139 -4.65 -26.82 -12.27
C ALA A 139 -5.84 -25.90 -11.92
N PRO A 140 -6.67 -26.26 -10.93
CA PRO A 140 -7.79 -25.42 -10.54
C PRO A 140 -7.27 -24.03 -10.16
N ALA A 141 -7.91 -23.00 -10.71
CA ALA A 141 -7.55 -21.61 -10.46
C ALA A 141 -7.54 -21.33 -8.95
N ASP A 142 -6.46 -20.72 -8.46
CA ASP A 142 -6.31 -20.37 -7.05
C ASP A 142 -7.44 -19.41 -6.65
N PRO A 143 -8.31 -19.74 -5.68
CA PRO A 143 -9.46 -18.90 -5.32
C PRO A 143 -9.06 -17.48 -4.89
N ARG A 144 -7.81 -17.29 -4.45
CA ARG A 144 -7.29 -15.97 -4.07
C ARG A 144 -7.13 -15.04 -5.27
N THR A 145 -6.97 -15.54 -6.49
CA THR A 145 -6.91 -14.68 -7.69
C THR A 145 -8.25 -13.99 -7.93
N HIS A 146 -9.37 -14.65 -7.64
CA HIS A 146 -10.69 -14.04 -7.75
C HIS A 146 -10.87 -12.89 -6.77
N SER A 147 -10.56 -13.10 -5.48
CA SER A 147 -10.65 -12.04 -4.46
C SER A 147 -9.71 -10.86 -4.74
N LEU A 148 -8.53 -11.13 -5.31
CA LEU A 148 -7.61 -10.08 -5.75
C LEU A 148 -8.25 -9.21 -6.84
N VAL A 149 -8.81 -9.83 -7.89
CA VAL A 149 -9.43 -9.10 -9.01
C VAL A 149 -10.65 -8.32 -8.53
N GLU A 150 -11.48 -8.92 -7.68
CA GLU A 150 -12.63 -8.26 -7.06
C GLU A 150 -12.21 -7.01 -6.30
N MET A 151 -11.23 -7.13 -5.39
CA MET A 151 -10.73 -5.99 -4.61
C MET A 151 -10.11 -4.91 -5.51
N ALA A 152 -9.34 -5.30 -6.53
CA ALA A 152 -8.75 -4.37 -7.49
C ALA A 152 -9.82 -3.59 -8.30
N SER A 153 -10.98 -4.18 -8.54
CA SER A 153 -12.11 -3.55 -9.23
C SER A 153 -13.02 -2.70 -8.34
N ALA A 154 -13.01 -2.96 -7.03
CA ALA A 154 -13.89 -2.28 -6.10
C ALA A 154 -13.40 -0.84 -5.79
N PRO A 155 -14.31 0.14 -5.68
CA PRO A 155 -13.98 1.44 -5.12
C PRO A 155 -13.42 1.34 -3.69
N ILE A 156 -12.72 2.37 -3.24
CA ILE A 156 -12.26 2.44 -1.86
C ILE A 156 -13.40 2.89 -0.95
N ASP A 157 -13.81 2.04 -0.01
CA ASP A 157 -14.89 2.31 0.94
C ASP A 157 -14.60 3.49 1.86
N ASN A 158 -13.34 3.67 2.26
CA ASN A 158 -12.95 4.76 3.14
C ASN A 158 -12.93 6.09 2.37
N PRO A 159 -13.78 7.08 2.73
CA PRO A 159 -13.93 8.29 1.93
C PRO A 159 -12.66 9.14 1.89
N GLY A 160 -11.91 9.25 2.99
CA GLY A 160 -10.65 10.00 3.01
C GLY A 160 -9.57 9.36 2.15
N ARG A 161 -9.43 8.02 2.18
CA ARG A 161 -8.53 7.30 1.27
C ARG A 161 -8.99 7.39 -0.19
N SER A 162 -10.30 7.37 -0.42
CA SER A 162 -10.85 7.54 -1.76
C SER A 162 -10.53 8.93 -2.31
N ALA A 163 -10.65 9.98 -1.49
CA ALA A 163 -10.28 11.35 -1.85
C ALA A 163 -8.77 11.50 -2.16
N LEU A 164 -7.89 10.78 -1.45
CA LEU A 164 -6.45 10.78 -1.72
C LEU A 164 -6.07 10.38 -3.16
N LEU A 165 -6.96 9.69 -3.88
CA LEU A 165 -6.70 9.24 -5.25
C LEU A 165 -7.00 10.33 -6.31
N LYS A 166 -7.68 11.41 -5.95
CA LYS A 166 -8.06 12.47 -6.90
C LYS A 166 -7.00 13.57 -7.02
N PRO A 167 -6.87 14.24 -8.17
CA PRO A 167 -6.09 15.49 -8.28
C PRO A 167 -6.63 16.56 -7.32
N VAL A 168 -5.76 17.43 -6.80
CA VAL A 168 -6.15 18.43 -5.79
C VAL A 168 -7.20 19.41 -6.32
N GLU A 169 -7.15 19.73 -7.62
CA GLU A 169 -8.07 20.64 -8.29
C GLU A 169 -9.48 20.06 -8.45
N LYS A 170 -9.61 18.74 -8.36
CA LYS A 170 -10.87 18.02 -8.53
C LYS A 170 -11.56 17.67 -7.20
N LEU A 171 -10.93 18.00 -6.08
CA LEU A 171 -11.45 17.73 -4.74
C LEU A 171 -12.42 18.82 -4.30
N THR A 172 -13.58 18.38 -3.82
CA THR A 172 -14.53 19.22 -3.08
C THR A 172 -13.98 19.54 -1.68
N GLN A 173 -14.55 20.56 -1.03
CA GLN A 173 -14.24 20.84 0.37
C GLN A 173 -14.65 19.69 1.31
N ALA A 174 -15.75 18.99 1.01
CA ALA A 174 -16.19 17.84 1.80
C ALA A 174 -15.19 16.68 1.75
N GLU A 175 -14.67 16.35 0.57
CA GLU A 175 -13.65 15.30 0.40
C GLU A 175 -12.32 15.68 1.06
N MET A 176 -11.96 16.96 1.05
CA MET A 176 -10.82 17.47 1.81
C MET A 176 -11.03 17.26 3.31
N MET A 177 -12.23 17.54 3.83
CA MET A 177 -12.56 17.26 5.23
C MET A 177 -12.56 15.74 5.53
N ASP A 178 -12.99 14.89 4.60
CA ASP A 178 -12.90 13.43 4.75
C ASP A 178 -11.44 12.96 4.88
N MET A 179 -10.51 13.58 4.14
CA MET A 179 -9.07 13.31 4.31
C MET A 179 -8.58 13.72 5.70
N ILE A 180 -8.98 14.89 6.21
CA ILE A 180 -8.64 15.31 7.58
C ILE A 180 -9.21 14.32 8.60
N ASN A 181 -10.48 13.96 8.47
CA ASN A 181 -11.16 13.02 9.36
C ASN A 181 -10.50 11.64 9.31
N HIS A 182 -10.08 11.17 8.15
CA HIS A 182 -9.30 9.94 8.00
C HIS A 182 -7.96 10.04 8.74
N ALA A 183 -7.21 11.12 8.50
CA ALA A 183 -5.91 11.37 9.13
C ALA A 183 -5.98 11.46 10.67
N GLN A 184 -7.11 11.94 11.21
CA GLN A 184 -7.35 12.10 12.64
C GLN A 184 -8.02 10.87 13.30
N GLY A 185 -8.92 10.19 12.59
CA GLY A 185 -9.83 9.19 13.12
C GLY A 185 -9.41 7.74 12.89
N ASP A 186 -8.86 7.42 11.72
CA ASP A 186 -8.54 6.02 11.35
C ASP A 186 -7.12 5.60 11.76
N TYR A 187 -6.21 6.56 11.98
CA TYR A 187 -4.89 6.31 12.53
C TYR A 187 -4.89 6.26 14.06
N ARG A 188 -5.99 5.79 14.68
CA ARG A 188 -6.10 5.49 16.11
C ARG A 188 -5.39 4.16 16.42
N GLY A 189 -4.09 4.18 16.21
CA GLY A 189 -3.16 3.08 16.42
C GLY A 189 -1.75 3.62 16.22
N HIS A 190 -0.98 3.64 17.30
CA HIS A 190 0.32 4.26 17.42
C HIS A 190 1.32 3.85 16.33
N ARG A 191 1.56 4.72 15.35
CA ARG A 191 2.91 5.06 14.90
C ARG A 191 2.96 6.56 14.57
N ALA A 192 3.53 7.36 15.48
CA ALA A 192 4.20 8.57 15.04
C ALA A 192 5.19 8.14 13.93
N GLY A 193 5.01 8.62 12.71
CA GLY A 193 5.79 8.12 11.56
C GLY A 193 5.03 7.40 10.45
N ASP A 194 3.71 7.21 10.50
CA ASP A 194 2.98 6.61 9.35
C ASP A 194 3.07 7.54 8.11
N PRO A 195 3.79 7.14 7.05
CA PRO A 195 3.97 8.00 5.88
C PRO A 195 2.65 8.38 5.22
N LEU A 196 1.66 7.47 5.19
CA LEU A 196 0.39 7.73 4.51
C LEU A 196 -0.41 8.83 5.22
N LYS A 197 -0.32 8.89 6.55
CA LYS A 197 -0.90 9.96 7.35
C LYS A 197 -0.27 11.31 7.02
N TYR A 198 1.06 11.38 6.91
CA TYR A 198 1.74 12.61 6.47
C TYR A 198 1.31 13.01 5.07
N HIS A 199 1.29 12.07 4.11
CA HIS A 199 0.80 12.32 2.75
C HIS A 199 -0.62 12.88 2.72
N THR A 200 -1.47 12.46 3.65
CA THR A 200 -2.83 12.98 3.76
C THR A 200 -2.83 14.45 4.17
N TYR A 201 -2.04 14.82 5.18
CA TYR A 201 -1.91 16.22 5.57
C TYR A 201 -1.22 17.07 4.50
N GLU A 202 -0.20 16.53 3.83
CA GLU A 202 0.52 17.20 2.75
C GLU A 202 -0.43 17.49 1.59
N LYS A 203 -1.27 16.52 1.21
CA LYS A 203 -2.29 16.72 0.17
C LYS A 203 -3.38 17.73 0.57
N VAL A 204 -3.76 17.78 1.84
CA VAL A 204 -4.66 18.82 2.38
C VAL A 204 -4.00 20.21 2.28
N GLN A 205 -2.72 20.33 2.59
CA GLN A 205 -1.97 21.58 2.41
C GLN A 205 -1.91 21.97 0.93
N ASP A 206 -1.65 21.02 0.03
CA ASP A 206 -1.59 21.29 -1.41
C ASP A 206 -2.96 21.70 -1.97
N TRP A 207 -4.05 21.15 -1.42
CA TRP A 207 -5.40 21.61 -1.73
C TRP A 207 -5.62 23.06 -1.31
N HIS A 208 -5.18 23.46 -0.11
CA HIS A 208 -5.26 24.86 0.33
C HIS A 208 -4.44 25.79 -0.58
N VAL A 209 -3.21 25.39 -0.92
CA VAL A 209 -2.37 26.14 -1.86
C VAL A 209 -3.04 26.27 -3.22
N ALA A 210 -3.61 25.19 -3.75
CA ALA A 210 -4.31 25.23 -5.02
C ALA A 210 -5.52 26.19 -4.97
N MET A 211 -6.33 26.13 -3.91
CA MET A 211 -7.57 26.90 -3.82
C MET A 211 -7.39 28.36 -3.38
N TYR A 212 -6.41 28.66 -2.52
CA TYR A 212 -6.23 29.98 -1.88
C TYR A 212 -4.87 30.63 -2.15
N GLY A 213 -3.92 29.91 -2.73
CA GLY A 213 -2.52 30.34 -2.88
C GLY A 213 -1.67 30.09 -1.63
N ASP A 214 -0.37 30.36 -1.75
CA ASP A 214 0.64 30.24 -0.69
C ASP A 214 1.23 31.60 -0.25
N GLY A 215 0.53 32.68 -0.57
CA GLY A 215 0.91 34.03 -0.17
C GLY A 215 0.79 34.27 1.34
N PRO A 216 1.47 35.31 1.87
CA PRO A 216 1.39 35.64 3.28
C PRO A 216 -0.04 36.02 3.70
N GLN A 217 -0.41 35.65 4.92
CA GLN A 217 -1.69 36.02 5.53
C GLN A 217 -1.86 37.55 5.52
N GLN A 218 -2.90 38.01 4.84
CA GLN A 218 -3.24 39.44 4.81
C GLN A 218 -3.88 39.87 6.13
N HIS A 219 -3.63 41.12 6.52
CA HIS A 219 -4.18 41.71 7.74
C HIS A 219 -4.84 43.05 7.42
N ASP A 220 -6.01 43.29 7.98
CA ASP A 220 -6.71 44.58 7.95
C ASP A 220 -6.94 45.06 9.39
N GLY A 221 -6.40 46.23 9.73
CA GLY A 221 -6.43 46.75 11.10
C GLY A 221 -5.83 45.79 12.15
N GLY A 222 -4.85 44.96 11.77
CA GLY A 222 -4.23 43.95 12.64
C GLY A 222 -5.02 42.64 12.79
N LYS A 223 -6.19 42.51 12.14
CA LYS A 223 -6.97 41.26 12.10
C LYS A 223 -6.65 40.47 10.83
N PRO A 224 -6.48 39.14 10.91
CA PRO A 224 -6.35 38.31 9.71
C PRO A 224 -7.57 38.47 8.81
N VAL A 225 -7.33 38.75 7.53
CA VAL A 225 -8.37 38.76 6.49
C VAL A 225 -8.66 37.32 6.07
N GLU A 226 -9.93 36.95 6.03
CA GLU A 226 -10.32 35.61 5.55
C GLU A 226 -9.89 35.42 4.09
N PRO A 227 -9.11 34.38 3.78
CA PRO A 227 -8.60 34.17 2.44
C PRO A 227 -9.77 33.84 1.49
N LYS A 228 -9.79 34.49 0.32
CA LYS A 228 -10.75 34.19 -0.74
C LYS A 228 -10.15 33.17 -1.70
N PRO A 229 -10.94 32.18 -2.17
CA PRO A 229 -10.43 31.24 -3.17
C PRO A 229 -9.98 31.97 -4.44
N ILE A 230 -8.78 31.65 -4.93
CA ILE A 230 -8.23 32.14 -6.20
C ILE A 230 -8.80 31.36 -7.40
N ARG A 231 -9.50 30.25 -7.14
CA ARG A 231 -10.26 29.48 -8.14
C ARG A 231 -11.55 28.94 -7.53
N PRO A 232 -12.58 28.60 -8.34
CA PRO A 232 -13.78 27.94 -7.84
C PRO A 232 -13.45 26.59 -7.21
N ILE A 233 -13.98 26.34 -6.02
CA ILE A 233 -13.91 25.03 -5.36
C ILE A 233 -15.03 24.16 -5.95
N PRO A 234 -14.76 22.94 -6.41
CA PRO A 234 -15.81 22.04 -6.89
C PRO A 234 -16.88 21.79 -5.82
N GLU A 235 -18.15 21.94 -6.21
CA GLU A 235 -19.29 21.69 -5.32
C GLU A 235 -19.74 20.22 -5.34
N GLN A 236 -19.46 19.51 -6.43
CA GLN A 236 -19.88 18.12 -6.63
C GLN A 236 -18.66 17.21 -6.78
N PRO A 237 -18.66 16.01 -6.16
CA PRO A 237 -17.60 15.03 -6.34
C PRO A 237 -17.44 14.65 -7.82
N SER A 238 -16.19 14.61 -8.27
CA SER A 238 -15.83 14.11 -9.60
C SER A 238 -15.56 12.60 -9.58
N PRO A 239 -15.69 11.88 -10.70
CA PRO A 239 -15.29 10.47 -10.76
C PRO A 239 -13.78 10.30 -10.57
N HIS A 240 -13.36 9.12 -10.13
CA HIS A 240 -11.95 8.74 -10.04
C HIS A 240 -11.41 8.40 -11.41
N THR A 241 -10.44 9.20 -11.88
CA THR A 241 -9.87 9.05 -13.20
C THR A 241 -8.38 8.76 -13.15
N THR A 242 -7.88 7.99 -14.11
CA THR A 242 -6.46 7.91 -14.45
C THR A 242 -5.96 9.22 -15.07
N PRO A 243 -4.64 9.45 -15.21
CA PRO A 243 -4.10 10.68 -15.80
C PRO A 243 -4.56 10.95 -17.25
N ASP A 244 -4.84 9.90 -18.01
CA ASP A 244 -5.42 9.94 -19.36
C ASP A 244 -6.95 10.10 -19.37
N GLY A 245 -7.58 10.26 -18.21
CA GLY A 245 -9.01 10.51 -18.06
C GLY A 245 -9.90 9.26 -18.08
N GLY A 246 -9.32 8.07 -18.17
CA GLY A 246 -10.04 6.80 -18.07
C GLY A 246 -10.56 6.51 -16.65
N ASP A 247 -11.47 5.55 -16.54
CA ASP A 247 -12.00 5.10 -15.24
C ASP A 247 -10.92 4.37 -14.42
N LEU A 248 -10.67 4.85 -13.20
CA LEU A 248 -9.61 4.31 -12.34
C LEU A 248 -9.89 2.84 -11.95
N TRP A 249 -11.13 2.51 -11.62
CA TRP A 249 -11.50 1.18 -11.12
C TRP A 249 -11.42 0.13 -12.20
N LEU A 250 -11.83 0.48 -13.42
CA LEU A 250 -11.66 -0.37 -14.59
C LEU A 250 -10.17 -0.57 -14.93
N ALA A 251 -9.35 0.48 -14.80
CA ALA A 251 -7.91 0.39 -15.02
C ALA A 251 -7.24 -0.54 -13.99
N THR A 252 -7.58 -0.42 -12.70
CA THR A 252 -7.03 -1.29 -11.65
C THR A 252 -7.56 -2.71 -11.72
N ALA A 253 -8.80 -2.93 -12.14
CA ALA A 253 -9.34 -4.25 -12.43
C ALA A 253 -8.52 -4.99 -13.49
N ARG A 254 -8.16 -4.31 -14.59
CA ARG A 254 -7.32 -4.90 -15.65
C ARG A 254 -5.92 -5.27 -15.15
N ILE A 255 -5.32 -4.42 -14.32
CA ILE A 255 -4.02 -4.74 -13.70
C ILE A 255 -4.16 -5.93 -12.74
N GLY A 256 -5.25 -5.98 -11.96
CA GLY A 256 -5.58 -7.13 -11.12
C GLY A 256 -5.69 -8.43 -11.91
N GLN A 257 -6.32 -8.38 -13.10
CA GLN A 257 -6.38 -9.53 -14.02
C GLN A 257 -4.99 -9.95 -14.51
N GLN A 258 -4.11 -8.99 -14.85
CA GLN A 258 -2.74 -9.32 -15.25
C GLN A 258 -1.93 -9.97 -14.11
N VAL A 259 -2.17 -9.58 -12.87
CA VAL A 259 -1.57 -10.26 -11.70
C VAL A 259 -2.14 -11.66 -11.51
N ALA A 260 -3.44 -11.85 -11.75
CA ALA A 260 -4.08 -13.16 -11.72
C ALA A 260 -3.56 -14.09 -12.83
N GLU A 261 -3.33 -13.57 -14.04
CA GLU A 261 -2.70 -14.30 -15.15
C GLU A 261 -1.26 -14.69 -14.80
N ALA A 262 -0.47 -13.75 -14.27
CA ALA A 262 0.88 -14.01 -13.79
C ALA A 262 0.91 -15.06 -12.65
N ALA A 263 -0.14 -15.13 -11.81
CA ALA A 263 -0.24 -16.15 -10.78
C ALA A 263 -0.35 -17.57 -11.36
N GLY A 264 -0.87 -17.73 -12.58
CA GLY A 264 -0.93 -19.01 -13.28
C GLY A 264 0.45 -19.55 -13.68
N THR A 265 1.43 -18.66 -13.93
CA THR A 265 2.81 -19.07 -14.28
C THR A 265 3.76 -19.01 -13.09
N ASP A 266 3.64 -18.00 -12.24
CA ASP A 266 4.62 -17.69 -11.21
C ASP A 266 4.20 -18.24 -9.83
N GLY A 267 2.93 -18.62 -9.69
CA GLY A 267 2.27 -18.88 -8.42
C GLY A 267 1.78 -17.59 -7.75
N TYR A 268 0.63 -17.65 -7.08
CA TYR A 268 -0.05 -16.48 -6.49
C TYR A 268 0.87 -15.58 -5.66
N SER A 269 1.61 -16.16 -4.70
CA SER A 269 2.47 -15.37 -3.81
C SER A 269 3.57 -14.62 -4.57
N ASN A 270 4.16 -15.24 -5.59
CA ASN A 270 5.21 -14.61 -6.38
C ASN A 270 4.65 -13.53 -7.31
N ALA A 271 3.48 -13.75 -7.91
CA ALA A 271 2.81 -12.75 -8.73
C ALA A 271 2.47 -11.48 -7.91
N VAL A 272 1.95 -11.67 -6.70
CA VAL A 272 1.67 -10.54 -5.78
C VAL A 272 2.96 -9.87 -5.30
N LYS A 273 4.01 -10.62 -4.97
CA LYS A 273 5.33 -10.03 -4.67
C LYS A 273 5.88 -9.23 -5.85
N GLY A 274 5.65 -9.72 -7.08
CA GLY A 274 5.98 -9.01 -8.30
C GLY A 274 5.28 -7.65 -8.37
N LEU A 275 3.98 -7.59 -8.11
CA LEU A 275 3.26 -6.32 -8.00
C LEU A 275 3.83 -5.42 -6.89
N GLN A 276 3.98 -5.93 -5.66
CA GLN A 276 4.45 -5.15 -4.51
C GLN A 276 5.84 -4.54 -4.76
N ARG A 277 6.78 -5.34 -5.28
CA ARG A 277 8.12 -4.89 -5.70
C ARG A 277 8.05 -3.87 -6.80
N GLY A 278 7.22 -4.11 -7.82
CA GLY A 278 6.99 -3.18 -8.91
C GLY A 278 6.53 -1.81 -8.43
N LEU A 279 5.54 -1.78 -7.53
CA LEU A 279 5.05 -0.55 -6.90
C LEU A 279 6.17 0.16 -6.10
N ASN A 280 7.00 -0.58 -5.38
CA ASN A 280 8.14 -0.02 -4.65
C ASN A 280 9.18 0.60 -5.59
N ILE A 281 9.55 -0.10 -6.66
CA ILE A 281 10.49 0.40 -7.69
C ILE A 281 9.94 1.67 -8.34
N LEU A 282 8.67 1.65 -8.76
CA LEU A 282 8.03 2.82 -9.39
C LEU A 282 7.97 4.02 -8.46
N ASN A 283 7.62 3.82 -7.19
CA ASN A 283 7.56 4.90 -6.21
C ASN A 283 8.93 5.52 -5.95
N GLN A 284 10.01 4.73 -6.02
CA GLN A 284 11.38 5.24 -5.89
C GLN A 284 11.84 5.99 -7.14
N ALA A 285 11.52 5.48 -8.33
CA ALA A 285 11.91 6.09 -9.60
C ALA A 285 11.12 7.37 -9.93
N ASN A 286 9.86 7.44 -9.48
CA ASN A 286 8.94 8.54 -9.77
C ASN A 286 8.52 9.23 -8.46
N PRO A 287 9.37 10.07 -7.86
CA PRO A 287 9.00 10.82 -6.66
C PRO A 287 7.80 11.74 -6.93
N LEU A 288 7.14 12.20 -5.87
CA LEU A 288 6.07 13.19 -5.99
C LEU A 288 6.63 14.53 -6.47
N PRO A 289 5.81 15.36 -7.14
CA PRO A 289 6.25 16.68 -7.62
C PRO A 289 6.73 17.57 -6.47
N ALA A 290 7.49 18.62 -6.78
CA ALA A 290 7.88 19.60 -5.77
C ALA A 290 6.63 20.31 -5.21
N ARG A 291 6.61 20.51 -3.89
CA ARG A 291 5.55 21.23 -3.19
C ARG A 291 5.81 22.73 -3.19
N SER A 292 4.83 23.50 -2.72
CA SER A 292 5.04 24.92 -2.42
C SER A 292 6.24 25.08 -1.47
N PRO A 293 7.12 26.08 -1.72
CA PRO A 293 8.24 26.39 -0.82
C PRO A 293 7.83 26.63 0.63
N ALA A 294 6.57 26.99 0.89
CA ALA A 294 6.04 27.21 2.24
C ALA A 294 5.97 25.93 3.10
N TYR A 295 5.87 24.75 2.50
CA TYR A 295 5.58 23.49 3.21
C TYR A 295 6.69 22.43 3.17
N GLY A 296 7.82 22.71 2.49
CA GLY A 296 8.92 21.76 2.35
C GLY A 296 8.59 20.56 1.45
N PRO A 297 9.53 19.61 1.26
CA PRO A 297 9.31 18.45 0.39
C PRO A 297 8.29 17.48 0.98
N TYR A 298 7.69 16.64 0.12
CA TYR A 298 6.85 15.53 0.57
C TYR A 298 7.62 14.55 1.46
N THR A 299 6.93 14.01 2.45
CA THR A 299 7.36 12.81 3.17
C THR A 299 7.54 11.68 2.16
N LYS A 300 8.56 10.83 2.32
CA LYS A 300 8.72 9.67 1.42
C LYS A 300 7.58 8.69 1.65
N LEU A 301 6.90 8.23 0.59
CA LEU A 301 5.95 7.12 0.69
C LEU A 301 6.69 5.89 1.24
N GLY A 302 6.12 5.25 2.26
CA GLY A 302 6.64 3.98 2.76
C GLY A 302 6.49 2.89 1.70
N PRO A 303 7.43 1.92 1.63
CA PRO A 303 7.28 0.79 0.73
C PRO A 303 6.07 -0.06 1.13
N VAL A 304 5.44 -0.68 0.14
CA VAL A 304 4.48 -1.77 0.36
C VAL A 304 5.28 -3.00 0.81
N THR A 305 4.80 -3.68 1.85
CA THR A 305 5.39 -4.94 2.30
C THR A 305 5.34 -5.98 1.17
N GLU A 306 6.45 -6.66 0.92
CA GLU A 306 6.58 -7.69 -0.13
C GLU A 306 6.23 -9.10 0.41
N ASP A 307 5.07 -9.24 1.03
CA ASP A 307 4.62 -10.48 1.69
C ASP A 307 3.91 -11.47 0.75
N GLY A 308 3.60 -11.07 -0.49
CA GLY A 308 2.85 -11.87 -1.44
C GLY A 308 1.37 -12.03 -1.07
N GLN A 309 0.84 -11.14 -0.23
CA GLN A 309 -0.57 -11.06 0.12
C GLN A 309 -1.21 -9.81 -0.49
N TYR A 310 -2.23 -10.03 -1.31
CA TYR A 310 -3.02 -8.93 -1.85
C TYR A 310 -4.08 -8.55 -0.83
N GLY A 311 -3.83 -7.46 -0.11
CA GLY A 311 -4.75 -6.91 0.88
C GLY A 311 -4.90 -5.39 0.73
N PRO A 312 -5.61 -4.74 1.67
CA PRO A 312 -5.99 -3.32 1.54
C PRO A 312 -4.83 -2.34 1.32
N GLN A 313 -3.64 -2.64 1.83
CA GLN A 313 -2.45 -1.80 1.62
C GLN A 313 -1.89 -1.92 0.20
N THR A 314 -1.73 -3.15 -0.30
CA THR A 314 -1.30 -3.42 -1.68
C THR A 314 -2.32 -2.86 -2.67
N ASP A 315 -3.60 -3.03 -2.39
CA ASP A 315 -4.70 -2.53 -3.21
C ASP A 315 -4.74 -0.99 -3.28
N PHE A 316 -4.62 -0.32 -2.13
CA PHE A 316 -4.51 1.14 -2.10
C PHE A 316 -3.28 1.62 -2.88
N ALA A 317 -2.12 0.97 -2.70
CA ALA A 317 -0.91 1.34 -3.40
C ALA A 317 -1.02 1.16 -4.93
N LEU A 318 -1.69 0.10 -5.38
CA LEU A 318 -2.02 -0.11 -6.80
C LEU A 318 -2.89 1.04 -7.32
N LYS A 319 -4.00 1.36 -6.65
CA LYS A 319 -4.92 2.42 -7.05
C LYS A 319 -4.24 3.79 -7.04
N TYR A 320 -3.45 4.07 -6.02
CA TYR A 320 -2.69 5.31 -5.91
C TYR A 320 -1.65 5.46 -7.02
N ALA A 321 -0.87 4.41 -7.30
CA ALA A 321 0.08 4.43 -8.40
C ALA A 321 -0.61 4.59 -9.77
N THR A 322 -1.73 3.90 -9.98
CA THR A 322 -2.51 3.97 -11.24
C THR A 322 -3.13 5.36 -11.44
N ALA A 323 -3.69 5.97 -10.40
CA ALA A 323 -4.25 7.32 -10.46
C ALA A 323 -3.19 8.40 -10.72
N ARG A 324 -1.97 8.20 -10.21
CA ARG A 324 -0.88 9.18 -10.32
C ARG A 324 -0.07 9.05 -11.61
N GLN A 325 0.28 7.82 -11.98
CA GLN A 325 1.25 7.52 -13.05
C GLN A 325 0.61 6.88 -14.28
N GLY A 326 -0.65 6.46 -14.16
CA GLY A 326 -1.38 5.77 -15.22
C GLY A 326 -1.14 4.26 -15.22
N PRO A 327 -2.04 3.49 -15.87
CA PRO A 327 -1.99 2.03 -15.88
C PRO A 327 -0.75 1.47 -16.58
N ALA A 328 -0.30 2.09 -17.68
CA ALA A 328 0.89 1.65 -18.40
C ALA A 328 2.14 1.65 -17.51
N LYS A 329 2.34 2.70 -16.70
CA LYS A 329 3.47 2.75 -15.76
C LYS A 329 3.38 1.70 -14.68
N VAL A 330 2.19 1.36 -14.21
CA VAL A 330 2.02 0.26 -13.24
C VAL A 330 2.32 -1.10 -13.87
N GLN A 331 2.00 -1.28 -15.15
CA GLN A 331 2.37 -2.49 -15.91
C GLN A 331 3.89 -2.62 -16.08
N ASP A 332 4.58 -1.51 -16.37
CA ASP A 332 6.04 -1.46 -16.37
C ASP A 332 6.61 -1.93 -15.01
N GLY A 333 6.05 -1.41 -13.91
CA GLY A 333 6.43 -1.81 -12.56
C GLY A 333 6.16 -3.29 -12.30
N LEU A 334 5.00 -3.82 -12.67
CA LEU A 334 4.66 -5.24 -12.51
C LEU A 334 5.68 -6.12 -13.24
N ALA A 335 6.05 -5.80 -14.48
CA ALA A 335 7.06 -6.53 -15.23
C ALA A 335 8.43 -6.49 -14.53
N LEU A 336 8.87 -5.30 -14.08
CA LEU A 336 10.11 -5.14 -13.33
C LEU A 336 10.11 -5.93 -12.02
N GLY A 337 9.02 -5.90 -11.26
CA GLY A 337 8.92 -6.62 -10.00
C GLY A 337 8.86 -8.14 -10.18
N ARG A 338 8.22 -8.63 -11.25
CA ARG A 338 8.26 -10.05 -11.63
C ARG A 338 9.67 -10.50 -11.99
N PHE A 339 10.38 -9.73 -12.82
CA PHE A 339 11.78 -10.00 -13.13
C PHE A 339 12.69 -9.92 -11.90
N ASN A 340 12.50 -8.93 -11.03
CA ASN A 340 13.24 -8.81 -9.77
C ASN A 340 13.03 -10.03 -8.87
N THR A 341 11.81 -10.58 -8.86
CA THR A 341 11.51 -11.81 -8.11
C THR A 341 12.30 -12.98 -8.62
N PHE A 342 12.40 -13.15 -9.93
CA PHE A 342 13.30 -14.13 -10.53
C PHE A 342 14.77 -13.85 -10.15
N ALA A 343 15.25 -12.61 -10.32
CA ALA A 343 16.64 -12.25 -10.07
C ALA A 343 17.07 -12.48 -8.61
N ARG A 344 16.24 -12.11 -7.63
CA ARG A 344 16.51 -12.36 -6.21
C ARG A 344 16.52 -13.85 -5.88
N ASN A 345 15.62 -14.64 -6.49
CA ASN A 345 15.61 -16.08 -6.31
C ASN A 345 16.89 -16.69 -6.89
N ALA A 346 17.27 -16.29 -8.10
CA ALA A 346 18.50 -16.75 -8.76
C ALA A 346 19.77 -16.38 -7.99
N GLN A 347 19.81 -15.16 -7.43
CA GLN A 347 20.88 -14.72 -6.55
C GLN A 347 20.96 -15.57 -5.28
N THR A 348 19.82 -15.87 -4.67
CA THR A 348 19.75 -16.67 -3.43
C THR A 348 20.12 -18.13 -3.65
N SER A 349 19.66 -18.73 -4.76
CA SER A 349 19.91 -20.14 -5.07
C SER A 349 21.24 -20.38 -5.80
N GLY A 350 21.89 -19.32 -6.30
CA GLY A 350 23.02 -19.42 -7.22
C GLY A 350 22.66 -20.04 -8.57
N ASN A 351 21.36 -20.08 -8.93
CA ASN A 351 20.89 -20.69 -10.17
C ASN A 351 20.09 -19.69 -11.02
N ALA A 352 20.60 -19.37 -12.21
CA ALA A 352 19.97 -18.48 -13.18
C ALA A 352 19.17 -19.21 -14.28
N ASP A 353 18.98 -20.52 -14.16
CA ASP A 353 18.16 -21.31 -15.09
C ASP A 353 16.76 -20.71 -15.22
N GLY A 354 16.26 -20.66 -16.46
CA GLY A 354 14.97 -20.04 -16.76
C GLY A 354 15.01 -18.53 -17.02
N LEU A 355 16.20 -17.91 -17.06
CA LEU A 355 16.35 -16.48 -17.36
C LEU A 355 15.62 -16.04 -18.64
N GLU A 356 15.71 -16.81 -19.72
CA GLU A 356 15.02 -16.51 -20.98
C GLU A 356 13.49 -16.42 -20.75
N ALA A 357 12.91 -17.44 -20.13
CA ALA A 357 11.49 -17.50 -19.85
C ALA A 357 11.04 -16.37 -18.90
N ALA A 358 11.82 -16.08 -17.86
CA ALA A 358 11.53 -15.00 -16.93
C ALA A 358 11.59 -13.62 -17.60
N THR A 359 12.57 -13.39 -18.47
CA THR A 359 12.74 -12.13 -19.20
C THR A 359 11.59 -11.92 -20.18
N HIS A 360 11.30 -12.92 -21.03
CA HIS A 360 10.23 -12.80 -22.02
C HIS A 360 8.83 -12.82 -21.40
N GLY A 361 8.62 -13.59 -20.34
CA GLY A 361 7.34 -13.66 -19.63
C GLY A 361 7.01 -12.39 -18.87
N ALA A 362 8.02 -11.65 -18.39
CA ALA A 362 7.83 -10.38 -17.71
C ALA A 362 7.63 -9.22 -18.70
N PHE A 363 8.50 -9.08 -19.70
CA PHE A 363 8.56 -7.88 -20.55
C PHE A 363 7.96 -8.05 -21.94
N GLY A 364 7.86 -9.29 -22.44
CA GLY A 364 7.32 -9.57 -23.77
C GLY A 364 5.96 -8.93 -24.05
N PRO A 365 4.98 -9.03 -23.13
CA PRO A 365 3.66 -8.41 -23.32
C PRO A 365 3.67 -6.87 -23.42
N LEU A 366 4.74 -6.20 -22.99
CA LEU A 366 4.87 -4.74 -23.10
C LEU A 366 5.30 -4.29 -24.50
N PHE A 367 6.06 -5.13 -25.21
CA PHE A 367 6.67 -4.77 -26.49
C PHE A 367 6.08 -5.50 -27.69
N ARG A 368 5.39 -6.62 -27.45
CA ARG A 368 4.86 -7.48 -28.51
C ARG A 368 3.38 -7.77 -28.27
N SER A 369 2.61 -7.73 -29.35
CA SER A 369 1.30 -8.35 -29.36
C SER A 369 1.44 -9.87 -29.29
N GLY A 370 0.54 -10.57 -28.58
CA GLY A 370 0.60 -12.03 -28.40
C GLY A 370 0.54 -12.87 -29.69
N VAL A 371 0.28 -12.22 -30.84
CA VAL A 371 0.24 -12.81 -32.18
C VAL A 371 1.53 -12.59 -32.98
N ASP A 372 2.43 -11.72 -32.53
CA ASP A 372 3.67 -11.43 -33.25
C ASP A 372 4.89 -12.08 -32.56
N THR A 373 5.15 -13.32 -32.94
CA THR A 373 6.33 -14.09 -32.51
C THR A 373 7.58 -13.77 -33.33
N GLY A 374 7.47 -12.96 -34.40
CA GLY A 374 8.57 -12.61 -35.29
C GLY A 374 9.30 -11.32 -34.91
N SER A 375 8.66 -10.46 -34.11
CA SER A 375 9.26 -9.23 -33.59
C SER A 375 10.56 -9.50 -32.80
N PRO A 376 11.62 -8.68 -33.00
CA PRO A 376 12.84 -8.81 -32.21
C PRO A 376 12.56 -8.79 -30.72
N LYS A 377 13.21 -9.70 -29.98
CA LYS A 377 13.10 -9.76 -28.52
C LYS A 377 13.98 -8.69 -27.87
N VAL A 378 13.62 -7.42 -28.08
CA VAL A 378 14.39 -6.24 -27.68
C VAL A 378 14.82 -6.29 -26.21
N GLU A 379 13.98 -6.85 -25.34
CA GLU A 379 14.30 -7.03 -23.93
C GLU A 379 15.53 -7.92 -23.69
N GLY A 380 15.78 -8.89 -24.58
CA GLY A 380 16.98 -9.73 -24.54
C GLY A 380 18.24 -8.93 -24.89
N GLY A 381 18.15 -8.03 -25.87
CA GLY A 381 19.27 -7.17 -26.27
C GLY A 381 19.64 -6.19 -25.18
N VAL A 382 18.63 -5.51 -24.62
CA VAL A 382 18.84 -4.58 -23.50
C VAL A 382 19.36 -5.29 -22.25
N LEU A 383 18.97 -6.54 -22.01
CA LEU A 383 19.55 -7.35 -20.92
C LEU A 383 21.03 -7.62 -21.18
N GLN A 384 21.41 -8.02 -22.40
CA GLN A 384 22.81 -8.23 -22.79
C GLN A 384 23.64 -6.95 -22.62
N GLU A 385 23.11 -5.79 -23.04
CA GLU A 385 23.74 -4.49 -22.83
C GLU A 385 23.91 -4.15 -21.34
N THR A 386 22.86 -4.37 -20.54
CA THR A 386 22.89 -4.15 -19.09
C THR A 386 23.98 -5.00 -18.43
N LEU A 387 24.08 -6.27 -18.81
CA LEU A 387 25.13 -7.17 -18.31
C LEU A 387 26.52 -6.70 -18.73
N ASN A 388 26.69 -6.20 -19.95
CA ASN A 388 27.96 -5.63 -20.42
C ASN A 388 28.37 -4.35 -19.68
N VAL A 389 27.41 -3.61 -19.12
CA VAL A 389 27.69 -2.42 -18.28
C VAL A 389 28.05 -2.81 -16.85
N LEU A 390 27.40 -3.84 -16.29
CA LEU A 390 27.57 -4.24 -14.89
C LEU A 390 28.74 -5.21 -14.69
N GLY A 391 28.94 -6.16 -15.60
CA GLY A 391 29.94 -7.21 -15.50
C GLY A 391 31.37 -6.73 -15.26
N PRO A 392 31.90 -5.79 -16.06
CA PRO A 392 33.26 -5.28 -15.90
C PRO A 392 33.53 -4.55 -14.57
N ARG A 393 32.49 -4.22 -13.78
CA ARG A 393 32.68 -3.54 -12.49
C ARG A 393 33.30 -4.43 -11.41
N HIS A 394 33.11 -5.76 -11.54
CA HIS A 394 33.50 -6.73 -10.53
C HIS A 394 34.25 -7.94 -11.10
N HIS A 395 34.43 -8.00 -12.43
CA HIS A 395 35.09 -9.10 -13.13
C HIS A 395 36.08 -8.54 -14.16
N ASP A 396 37.38 -8.59 -13.86
CA ASP A 396 38.43 -8.09 -14.74
C ASP A 396 38.57 -8.91 -16.03
N ASP A 397 38.13 -10.17 -16.00
CA ASP A 397 38.08 -11.11 -17.12
C ASP A 397 36.76 -11.05 -17.90
N TRP A 398 35.97 -9.97 -17.75
CA TRP A 398 34.66 -9.88 -18.40
C TRP A 398 34.77 -9.83 -19.93
N GLU A 399 34.27 -10.88 -20.58
CA GLU A 399 34.05 -10.90 -22.02
C GLU A 399 32.68 -10.31 -22.35
N ALA A 400 32.65 -9.23 -23.14
CA ALA A 400 31.42 -8.59 -23.55
C ALA A 400 30.54 -9.57 -24.36
N LEU A 401 29.28 -9.70 -23.96
CA LEU A 401 28.25 -10.41 -24.70
C LEU A 401 28.01 -9.72 -26.04
N LYS A 402 27.81 -10.52 -27.08
CA LYS A 402 27.22 -10.03 -28.32
C LYS A 402 25.78 -9.60 -28.05
N VAL A 403 25.40 -8.43 -28.53
CA VAL A 403 24.02 -7.94 -28.48
C VAL A 403 23.29 -8.45 -29.72
N ASP A 404 22.52 -9.52 -29.56
CA ASP A 404 21.80 -10.20 -30.64
C ASP A 404 20.35 -10.57 -30.27
N ASN A 405 19.85 -10.03 -29.16
CA ASN A 405 18.51 -10.24 -28.62
C ASN A 405 18.21 -11.68 -28.16
N TRP A 406 19.23 -12.56 -28.14
CA TRP A 406 19.05 -13.95 -27.75
C TRP A 406 19.55 -14.19 -26.32
N VAL A 407 18.62 -14.51 -25.42
CA VAL A 407 18.95 -14.91 -24.04
C VAL A 407 19.29 -16.40 -24.03
N GLY A 408 20.51 -16.71 -24.46
CA GLY A 408 21.04 -18.08 -24.49
C GLY A 408 21.93 -18.43 -23.28
N PRO A 409 22.59 -19.60 -23.29
CA PRO A 409 23.45 -20.07 -22.19
C PRO A 409 24.55 -19.08 -21.78
N LYS A 410 25.13 -18.34 -22.74
CA LYS A 410 26.15 -17.32 -22.45
C LYS A 410 25.58 -16.13 -21.66
N THR A 411 24.40 -15.63 -22.06
CA THR A 411 23.70 -14.57 -21.35
C THR A 411 23.27 -15.02 -19.96
N THR A 412 22.77 -16.26 -19.83
CA THR A 412 22.42 -16.86 -18.53
C THR A 412 23.63 -16.99 -17.60
N ALA A 413 24.76 -17.47 -18.10
CA ALA A 413 25.99 -17.56 -17.33
C ALA A 413 26.51 -16.18 -16.90
N ALA A 414 26.50 -15.20 -17.81
CA ALA A 414 26.88 -13.82 -17.52
C ALA A 414 25.97 -13.16 -16.48
N PHE A 415 24.65 -13.39 -16.56
CA PHE A 415 23.69 -12.94 -15.56
C PHE A 415 23.98 -13.53 -14.17
N GLY A 416 24.22 -14.84 -14.10
CA GLY A 416 24.64 -15.49 -12.86
C GLY A 416 25.93 -14.91 -12.29
N ARG A 417 26.95 -14.66 -13.13
CA ARG A 417 28.21 -14.00 -12.72
C ARG A 417 27.98 -12.59 -12.18
N VAL A 418 27.11 -11.79 -12.79
CA VAL A 418 26.79 -10.44 -12.29
C VAL A 418 26.12 -10.52 -10.93
N LEU A 419 25.14 -11.42 -10.74
CA LEU A 419 24.42 -11.56 -9.46
C LEU A 419 25.29 -12.06 -8.29
N GLN A 420 26.50 -12.57 -8.53
CA GLN A 420 27.44 -12.90 -7.46
C GLN A 420 27.92 -11.65 -6.69
N ASN A 421 28.02 -10.50 -7.36
CA ASN A 421 28.58 -9.28 -6.79
C ASN A 421 27.67 -8.04 -6.91
N GLU A 422 26.65 -8.09 -7.77
CA GLU A 422 25.67 -7.03 -7.93
C GLU A 422 24.32 -7.42 -7.31
N ASP A 423 23.73 -6.50 -6.58
CA ASP A 423 22.42 -6.68 -5.97
C ASP A 423 21.31 -6.80 -7.03
N ALA A 424 20.38 -7.75 -6.85
CA ALA A 424 19.30 -8.00 -7.81
C ALA A 424 18.41 -6.77 -8.07
N ASP A 425 18.23 -5.88 -7.09
CA ASP A 425 17.45 -4.65 -7.24
C ASP A 425 18.19 -3.64 -8.10
N ARG A 426 19.51 -3.53 -7.93
CA ARG A 426 20.36 -2.68 -8.77
C ARG A 426 20.39 -3.18 -10.21
N LEU A 427 20.53 -4.48 -10.42
CA LEU A 427 20.46 -5.08 -11.76
C LEU A 427 19.10 -4.78 -12.40
N THR A 428 18.00 -5.04 -11.68
CA THR A 428 16.64 -4.78 -12.19
C THR A 428 16.44 -3.31 -12.53
N THR A 429 16.92 -2.39 -11.68
CA THR A 429 16.80 -0.95 -11.91
C THR A 429 17.61 -0.52 -13.13
N ALA A 430 18.83 -1.03 -13.30
CA ALA A 430 19.65 -0.75 -14.48
C ALA A 430 18.98 -1.27 -15.76
N PHE A 431 18.44 -2.48 -15.71
CA PHE A 431 17.72 -3.07 -16.83
C PHE A 431 16.46 -2.27 -17.18
N GLY A 432 15.66 -1.89 -16.18
CA GLY A 432 14.47 -1.06 -16.36
C GLY A 432 14.76 0.31 -16.98
N ARG A 433 15.88 0.95 -16.62
CA ARG A 433 16.34 2.18 -17.27
C ARG A 433 16.74 1.94 -18.72
N GLY A 434 17.46 0.86 -19.01
CA GLY A 434 17.81 0.47 -20.38
C GLY A 434 16.58 0.25 -21.26
N LEU A 435 15.50 -0.28 -20.67
CA LEU A 435 14.22 -0.48 -21.35
C LEU A 435 13.36 0.79 -21.47
N GLY A 436 13.76 1.92 -20.87
CA GLY A 436 12.96 3.15 -20.83
C GLY A 436 11.73 3.10 -19.92
N LEU A 437 11.72 2.18 -18.94
CA LEU A 437 10.59 1.97 -18.04
C LEU A 437 10.65 2.87 -16.79
N LEU A 438 11.85 3.29 -16.38
CA LEU A 438 12.14 4.05 -15.16
C LEU A 438 12.72 5.44 -15.40
#